data_AF-A0A955L0J7-F1
#
_entry.id   AF-A0A955L0J7-F1
#
_cell.length_a   1.000
_cell.length_b   1.000
_cell.length_c   1.000
_cell.angle_alpha   90.00
_cell.angle_beta   90.00
_cell.angle_gamma   90.00
#
_symmetry.space_group_name_H-M   'P 1'
#
loop_
_entity.id
_entity.type
_entity.pdbx_description
1 polymer ?
#
loop_
_entity_poly.entity_id
_entity_poly.type
_entity_poly.pdbx_seq_one_letter_code
_entity_poly.pdbx_strand_id
1 'polypeptide(L)'
;HSLANRGIDLTTLQTYDLSISTYLVSMGQSKQDLAGVLSWYKLEDSSSPASSVHLLPDILSAEAEKLANIPRLADLIDLEQSLAKVVVQMERNGIRLDAKLAGKYTDELEKGLAALEKSIYADVGHEFNISSPKQVGEVLFVEKSLPSGKKTKSGSYSTDERILKGLVAADPVVEKILDYRELAKLLSTYLRPLPRSVNAGTGRVHGEFNQLGAVTGRFSSKNPNLQNIPLGEIAGVNMRDAFVCDPGHVLLAFDYSQQELRFLAELSGEENMQQAFQQNQDIHARTAAEIFEIPLAEVTGEQRKVGKTVNFGVVYGISAYGLSDRLKIDPRKAADFIDKYFARYPKVK
;
A
#
# COMPACT_ATOMS: atom_id res chain seq x y z
N HIS A 1 15.79 -16.42 10.26
CA HIS A 1 16.95 -15.50 10.11
C HIS A 1 18.04 -15.67 11.16
N SER A 2 17.80 -15.38 12.45
CA SER A 2 18.86 -15.38 13.49
C SER A 2 19.67 -16.69 13.54
N LEU A 3 18.99 -17.84 13.53
CA LEU A 3 19.64 -19.16 13.52
C LEU A 3 20.28 -19.50 12.16
N ALA A 4 19.63 -19.13 11.05
CA ALA A 4 20.16 -19.34 9.71
C ALA A 4 21.50 -18.60 9.51
N ASN A 5 21.66 -17.40 10.07
CA ASN A 5 22.91 -16.66 10.06
C ASN A 5 24.04 -17.35 10.84
N ARG A 6 23.69 -18.30 11.71
CA ARG A 6 24.61 -19.17 12.46
C ARG A 6 24.77 -20.55 11.80
N GLY A 7 24.30 -20.71 10.56
CA GLY A 7 24.35 -21.97 9.81
C GLY A 7 23.28 -23.00 10.20
N ILE A 8 22.29 -22.62 11.00
CA ILE A 8 21.20 -23.51 11.44
C ILE A 8 19.96 -23.22 10.61
N ASP A 9 19.63 -24.12 9.68
CA ASP A 9 18.43 -24.01 8.86
C ASP A 9 17.24 -24.70 9.53
N LEU A 10 16.21 -23.92 9.87
CA LEU A 10 14.96 -24.45 10.42
C LEU A 10 13.91 -24.75 9.35
N THR A 11 14.14 -24.35 8.08
CA THR A 11 13.11 -24.50 7.02
C THR A 11 12.82 -25.96 6.69
N THR A 12 13.76 -26.86 6.99
CA THR A 12 13.62 -28.31 6.84
C THR A 12 12.86 -28.98 7.99
N LEU A 13 12.60 -28.26 9.09
CA LEU A 13 11.83 -28.78 10.22
C LEU A 13 10.33 -28.54 10.02
N GLN A 14 9.52 -29.39 10.63
CA GLN A 14 8.11 -29.08 10.82
C GLN A 14 8.00 -28.09 11.98
N THR A 15 7.48 -26.90 11.69
CA THR A 15 7.34 -25.81 12.65
C THR A 15 5.88 -25.43 12.75
N TYR A 16 5.45 -25.05 13.96
CA TYR A 16 4.14 -24.47 14.22
C TYR A 16 4.33 -23.14 14.91
N ASP A 17 3.97 -22.05 14.25
CA ASP A 17 4.10 -20.70 14.78
C ASP A 17 2.81 -20.29 15.52
N LEU A 18 2.88 -20.23 16.85
CA LEU A 18 1.74 -19.84 17.68
C LEU A 18 1.31 -18.38 17.46
N SER A 19 2.21 -17.50 17.03
CA SER A 19 1.83 -16.12 16.72
C SER A 19 0.94 -16.08 15.47
N ILE A 20 1.22 -16.91 14.46
CA ILE A 20 0.36 -17.03 13.27
C ILE A 20 -1.03 -17.56 13.67
N SER A 21 -1.08 -18.70 14.35
CA SER A 21 -2.37 -19.31 14.72
C SER A 21 -3.20 -18.39 15.62
N THR A 22 -2.57 -17.81 16.63
CA THR A 22 -3.25 -16.91 17.58
C THR A 22 -3.72 -15.63 16.90
N TYR A 23 -2.93 -15.06 15.97
CA TYR A 23 -3.35 -13.87 15.23
C TYR A 23 -4.64 -14.13 14.43
N LEU A 24 -4.72 -15.28 13.76
CA LEU A 24 -5.90 -15.68 12.99
C LEU A 24 -7.10 -15.98 13.89
N VAL A 25 -6.89 -16.76 14.96
CA VAL A 25 -7.94 -17.07 15.96
C VAL A 25 -8.47 -15.82 16.67
N SER A 26 -7.62 -14.82 16.87
CA SER A 26 -7.99 -13.55 17.48
C SER A 26 -8.50 -12.50 16.49
N MET A 27 -8.59 -12.82 15.20
CA MET A 27 -8.96 -11.87 14.14
C MET A 27 -8.10 -10.59 14.17
N GLY A 28 -6.80 -10.76 14.46
CA GLY A 28 -5.82 -9.70 14.53
C GLY A 28 -5.83 -8.86 15.80
N GLN A 29 -6.57 -9.27 16.84
CA GLN A 29 -6.60 -8.56 18.12
C GLN A 29 -5.37 -8.82 18.99
N SER A 30 -4.71 -9.97 18.80
CA SER A 30 -3.52 -10.34 19.56
C SER A 30 -2.25 -9.67 19.01
N LYS A 31 -1.31 -9.35 19.92
CA LYS A 31 0.04 -8.94 19.52
C LYS A 31 0.79 -10.14 18.93
N GLN A 32 1.67 -9.86 17.97
CA GLN A 32 2.43 -10.85 17.20
C GLN A 32 3.72 -11.26 17.93
N ASP A 33 3.61 -11.49 19.23
CA ASP A 33 4.69 -11.93 20.09
C ASP A 33 4.16 -12.90 21.14
N LEU A 34 5.07 -13.56 21.85
CA LEU A 34 4.69 -14.54 22.87
C LEU A 34 3.82 -13.91 23.97
N ALA A 35 4.11 -12.69 24.39
CA ALA A 35 3.32 -11.99 25.41
C ALA A 35 1.87 -11.77 24.94
N GLY A 36 1.67 -11.43 23.66
CA GLY A 36 0.36 -11.36 23.02
C GLY A 36 -0.36 -12.69 23.03
N VAL A 37 0.32 -13.77 22.66
CA VAL A 37 -0.22 -15.14 22.71
C VAL A 37 -0.68 -15.50 24.12
N LEU A 38 0.19 -15.37 25.12
CA LEU A 38 -0.12 -15.69 26.51
C LEU A 38 -1.27 -14.85 27.05
N SER A 39 -1.27 -13.54 26.75
CA SER A 39 -2.35 -12.63 27.14
C SER A 39 -3.69 -13.02 26.52
N TRP A 40 -3.71 -13.43 25.25
CA TRP A 40 -4.93 -13.86 24.56
C TRP A 40 -5.56 -15.11 25.20
N TYR A 41 -4.73 -16.08 25.58
CA TYR A 41 -5.16 -17.30 26.25
C TYR A 41 -5.29 -17.16 27.77
N LYS A 42 -5.07 -15.96 28.34
CA LYS A 42 -5.14 -15.67 29.78
C LYS A 42 -4.17 -16.52 30.61
N LEU A 43 -2.98 -16.79 30.06
CA LEU A 43 -1.91 -17.50 30.74
C LEU A 43 -0.93 -16.51 31.35
N GLU A 44 -0.40 -16.83 32.53
CA GLU A 44 0.57 -15.97 33.19
C GLU A 44 1.89 -15.94 32.41
N ASP A 45 2.41 -14.73 32.22
CA ASP A 45 3.69 -14.55 31.54
C ASP A 45 4.82 -15.12 32.41
N SER A 46 5.74 -15.83 31.78
CA SER A 46 6.93 -16.31 32.46
C SER A 46 8.08 -15.32 32.24
N SER A 47 9.13 -15.39 33.05
CA SER A 47 10.24 -14.43 32.96
C SER A 47 11.02 -14.47 31.63
N SER A 48 10.81 -15.48 30.79
CA SER A 48 11.46 -15.63 29.47
C SER A 48 10.68 -16.52 28.50
N PRO A 49 10.89 -16.40 27.17
CA PRO A 49 10.29 -17.33 26.20
C PRO A 49 10.63 -18.81 26.45
N ALA A 50 11.85 -19.10 26.91
CA ALA A 50 12.28 -20.47 27.20
C ALA A 50 11.53 -21.07 28.40
N SER A 51 11.21 -20.25 29.41
CA SER A 51 10.44 -20.70 30.56
C SER A 51 8.96 -20.89 30.24
N SER A 52 8.41 -20.29 29.18
CA SER A 52 7.00 -20.44 28.79
C SER A 52 6.71 -21.74 28.01
N VAL A 53 7.70 -22.55 27.67
CA VAL A 53 7.52 -23.79 26.89
C VAL A 53 6.56 -24.77 27.56
N HIS A 54 6.51 -24.80 28.90
CA HIS A 54 5.58 -25.65 29.65
C HIS A 54 4.10 -25.30 29.43
N LEU A 55 3.80 -24.08 28.93
CA LEU A 55 2.44 -23.61 28.64
C LEU A 55 1.93 -24.05 27.26
N LEU A 56 2.79 -24.62 26.41
CA LEU A 56 2.41 -25.05 25.05
C LEU A 56 1.21 -26.00 25.01
N PRO A 57 1.10 -27.04 25.88
CA PRO A 57 -0.06 -27.93 25.87
C PRO A 57 -1.37 -27.19 26.16
N ASP A 58 -1.35 -26.24 27.10
CA ASP A 58 -2.53 -25.46 27.48
C ASP A 58 -2.96 -24.52 26.34
N ILE A 59 -1.99 -23.87 25.68
CA ILE A 59 -2.25 -23.01 24.51
C ILE A 59 -2.89 -23.84 23.39
N LEU A 60 -2.29 -24.98 23.04
CA LEU A 60 -2.77 -25.83 21.95
C LEU A 60 -4.15 -26.43 22.26
N SER A 61 -4.43 -26.80 23.51
CA SER A 61 -5.75 -27.27 23.92
C SER A 61 -6.80 -26.16 23.77
N ALA A 62 -6.51 -24.96 24.26
CA ALA A 62 -7.42 -23.82 24.15
C ALA A 62 -7.62 -23.37 22.70
N GLU A 63 -6.60 -23.51 21.86
CA GLU A 63 -6.69 -23.28 20.42
C GLU A 63 -7.58 -24.31 19.74
N ALA A 64 -7.40 -25.60 20.03
CA ALA A 64 -8.21 -26.68 19.46
C ALA A 64 -9.71 -26.51 19.75
N GLU A 65 -10.07 -26.11 20.97
CA GLU A 65 -11.46 -25.80 21.34
C GLU A 65 -12.05 -24.65 20.51
N LYS A 66 -11.24 -23.62 20.22
CA LYS A 66 -11.67 -22.50 19.37
C LYS A 66 -11.82 -22.93 17.90
N LEU A 67 -10.89 -23.73 17.39
CA LEU A 67 -10.90 -24.22 16.00
C LEU A 67 -12.02 -25.22 15.72
N ALA A 68 -12.45 -26.00 16.72
CA ALA A 68 -13.54 -26.96 16.58
C ALA A 68 -14.85 -26.32 16.05
N ASN A 69 -15.05 -25.03 16.32
CA ASN A 69 -16.24 -24.30 15.88
C ASN A 69 -16.10 -23.65 14.50
N ILE A 70 -14.89 -23.61 13.91
CA ILE A 70 -14.62 -22.94 12.62
C ILE A 70 -13.60 -23.76 11.81
N PRO A 71 -14.00 -24.90 11.19
CA PRO A 71 -13.05 -25.77 10.49
C PRO A 71 -12.25 -25.08 9.38
N ARG A 72 -12.86 -24.13 8.65
CA ARG A 72 -12.16 -23.35 7.61
C ARG A 72 -11.01 -22.49 8.14
N LEU A 73 -11.03 -22.15 9.43
CA LEU A 73 -9.94 -21.41 10.05
C LEU A 73 -8.71 -22.29 10.24
N ALA A 74 -8.88 -23.59 10.49
CA ALA A 74 -7.77 -24.54 10.55
C ALA A 74 -7.08 -24.65 9.18
N ASP A 75 -7.85 -24.78 8.09
CA ASP A 75 -7.29 -24.80 6.73
C ASP A 75 -6.49 -23.52 6.41
N LEU A 76 -6.98 -22.35 6.86
CA LEU A 76 -6.28 -21.09 6.70
C LEU A 76 -5.00 -21.04 7.53
N ILE A 77 -5.02 -21.51 8.78
CA ILE A 77 -3.82 -21.59 9.61
C ILE A 77 -2.78 -22.47 8.92
N ASP A 78 -3.16 -23.65 8.43
CA ASP A 78 -2.24 -24.57 7.73
C ASP A 78 -1.61 -23.93 6.49
N LEU A 79 -2.41 -23.17 5.73
CA LEU A 79 -1.92 -22.38 4.59
C LEU A 79 -0.90 -21.33 5.05
N GLU A 80 -1.21 -20.55 6.08
CA GLU A 80 -0.35 -19.46 6.57
C GLU A 80 0.94 -19.99 7.21
N GLN A 81 0.87 -21.11 7.94
CA GLN A 81 2.04 -21.83 8.47
C GLN A 81 2.96 -22.31 7.34
N SER A 82 2.39 -22.82 6.25
CA SER A 82 3.15 -23.26 5.07
C SER A 82 3.77 -22.07 4.34
N LEU A 83 3.02 -20.97 4.22
CA LEU A 83 3.45 -19.75 3.56
C LEU A 83 4.63 -19.09 4.29
N ALA A 84 4.70 -19.18 5.62
CA ALA A 84 5.81 -18.63 6.40
C ALA A 84 7.19 -19.15 5.91
N LYS A 85 7.28 -20.41 5.49
CA LYS A 85 8.52 -20.99 4.93
C LYS A 85 8.91 -20.35 3.60
N VAL A 86 7.92 -20.13 2.73
CA VAL A 86 8.10 -19.46 1.44
C VAL A 86 8.55 -18.01 1.65
N VAL A 87 7.93 -17.30 2.60
CA VAL A 87 8.30 -15.93 2.97
C VAL A 87 9.75 -15.87 3.44
N VAL A 88 10.16 -16.75 4.35
CA VAL A 88 11.56 -16.83 4.80
C VAL A 88 12.51 -17.09 3.64
N GLN A 89 12.14 -17.95 2.68
CA GLN A 89 12.95 -18.19 1.49
C GLN A 89 13.04 -16.95 0.59
N MET A 90 11.94 -16.24 0.38
CA MET A 90 11.91 -14.97 -0.37
C MET A 90 12.83 -13.92 0.26
N GLU A 91 12.74 -13.74 1.58
CA GLU A 91 13.58 -12.82 2.35
C GLU A 91 15.07 -13.18 2.26
N ARG A 92 15.41 -14.47 2.42
CA ARG A 92 16.80 -14.95 2.30
C ARG A 92 17.36 -14.81 0.89
N ASN A 93 16.54 -15.01 -0.14
CA ASN A 93 16.97 -14.84 -1.53
C ASN A 93 17.20 -13.36 -1.84
N GLY A 94 16.30 -12.47 -1.43
CA GLY A 94 16.35 -11.04 -1.75
C GLY A 94 16.29 -10.74 -3.25
N ILE A 95 16.38 -9.47 -3.60
CA ILE A 95 16.40 -8.98 -4.98
C ILE A 95 17.67 -8.19 -5.26
N ARG A 96 18.31 -8.41 -6.41
CA ARG A 96 19.52 -7.70 -6.79
C ARG A 96 19.20 -6.25 -7.15
N LEU A 97 20.06 -5.34 -6.71
CA LEU A 97 19.96 -3.92 -6.98
C LEU A 97 21.20 -3.47 -7.75
N ASP A 98 21.02 -2.77 -8.87
CA ASP A 98 22.08 -2.00 -9.51
C ASP A 98 22.31 -0.71 -8.71
N ALA A 99 23.25 -0.79 -7.76
CA ALA A 99 23.61 0.34 -6.91
C ALA A 99 24.20 1.52 -7.69
N LYS A 100 24.81 1.28 -8.87
CA LYS A 100 25.35 2.36 -9.71
C LYS A 100 24.23 3.13 -10.38
N LEU A 101 23.25 2.42 -10.94
CA LEU A 101 22.07 3.05 -11.53
C LEU A 101 21.24 3.81 -10.47
N ALA A 102 21.03 3.20 -9.30
CA ALA A 102 20.36 3.89 -8.18
C ALA A 102 21.12 5.15 -7.73
N GLY A 103 22.46 5.10 -7.69
CA GLY A 103 23.30 6.26 -7.40
C GLY A 103 23.15 7.37 -8.45
N LYS A 104 23.19 7.01 -9.75
CA LYS A 104 22.96 7.95 -10.85
C LYS A 104 21.60 8.64 -10.73
N TYR A 105 20.53 7.89 -10.47
CA TYR A 105 19.20 8.44 -10.25
C TYR A 105 19.13 9.36 -9.03
N THR A 106 19.86 9.02 -7.96
CA THR A 106 19.97 9.89 -6.78
C THR A 106 20.57 11.23 -7.17
N ASP A 107 21.69 11.24 -7.89
CA ASP A 107 22.37 12.47 -8.30
C ASP A 107 21.51 13.33 -9.24
N GLU A 108 20.78 12.71 -10.16
CA GLU A 108 19.87 13.39 -11.09
C GLU A 108 18.71 14.08 -10.35
N LEU A 109 18.05 13.35 -9.44
CA LEU A 109 16.94 13.92 -8.67
C LEU A 109 17.42 14.96 -7.65
N GLU A 110 18.63 14.83 -7.08
CA GLU A 110 19.18 15.85 -6.17
C GLU A 110 19.44 17.18 -6.89
N LYS A 111 19.93 17.13 -8.13
CA LYS A 111 20.07 18.33 -8.98
C LYS A 111 18.71 18.96 -9.29
N GLY A 112 17.73 18.13 -9.66
CA GLY A 112 16.36 18.59 -9.91
C GLY A 112 15.72 19.23 -8.69
N LEU A 113 15.87 18.61 -7.51
CA LEU A 113 15.35 19.12 -6.24
C LEU A 113 15.97 20.49 -5.89
N ALA A 114 17.29 20.62 -6.03
CA ALA A 114 17.99 21.89 -5.76
C ALA A 114 17.59 23.00 -6.75
N ALA A 115 17.29 22.65 -8.01
CA ALA A 115 16.79 23.61 -8.99
C ALA A 115 15.37 24.08 -8.66
N LEU A 116 14.48 23.15 -8.27
CA LEU A 116 13.12 23.47 -7.81
C LEU A 116 13.15 24.36 -6.57
N GLU A 117 13.99 24.03 -5.58
CA GLU A 117 14.15 24.80 -4.36
C GLU A 117 14.51 26.27 -4.65
N LYS A 118 15.53 26.50 -5.47
CA LYS A 118 15.94 27.83 -5.91
C LYS A 118 14.82 28.56 -6.66
N SER A 119 14.10 27.86 -7.53
CA SER A 119 12.98 28.46 -8.25
C SER A 119 11.84 28.85 -7.32
N ILE A 120 11.52 28.04 -6.31
CA ILE A 120 10.47 28.33 -5.34
C ILE A 120 10.86 29.55 -4.50
N TYR A 121 12.12 29.63 -4.05
CA TYR A 121 12.61 30.81 -3.32
C TYR A 121 12.57 32.08 -4.16
N ALA A 122 12.86 32.01 -5.46
CA ALA A 122 12.73 33.14 -6.36
C ALA A 122 11.27 33.61 -6.52
N ASP A 123 10.32 32.67 -6.62
CA ASP A 123 8.89 33.00 -6.78
C ASP A 123 8.27 33.55 -5.49
N VAL A 124 8.77 33.14 -4.33
CA VAL A 124 8.29 33.59 -3.00
C VAL A 124 9.01 34.86 -2.55
N GLY A 125 10.28 35.03 -2.90
CA GLY A 125 11.12 36.18 -2.55
C GLY A 125 11.99 36.00 -1.30
N HIS A 126 11.92 34.85 -0.64
CA HIS A 126 12.83 34.49 0.46
C HIS A 126 12.93 32.96 0.64
N GLU A 127 13.90 32.54 1.44
CA GLU A 127 14.10 31.13 1.79
C GLU A 127 13.17 30.69 2.92
N PHE A 128 12.73 29.44 2.86
CA PHE A 128 11.97 28.76 3.91
C PHE A 128 12.11 27.23 3.75
N ASN A 129 11.69 26.47 4.74
CA ASN A 129 11.69 25.01 4.69
C ASN A 129 10.47 24.49 3.89
N ILE A 130 10.69 24.18 2.62
CA ILE A 130 9.66 23.67 1.68
C ILE A 130 9.15 22.28 2.11
N SER A 131 9.96 21.50 2.84
CA SER A 131 9.54 20.23 3.41
C SER A 131 8.64 20.38 4.64
N SER A 132 8.54 21.57 5.25
CA SER A 132 7.70 21.83 6.42
C SER A 132 6.27 22.20 6.02
N PRO A 133 5.25 21.37 6.31
CA PRO A 133 3.86 21.68 5.99
C PRO A 133 3.38 23.00 6.62
N LYS A 134 3.92 23.36 7.78
CA LYS A 134 3.59 24.59 8.49
C LYS A 134 4.09 25.82 7.73
N GLN A 135 5.38 25.85 7.36
CA GLN A 135 5.96 27.00 6.67
C GLN A 135 5.39 27.15 5.27
N VAL A 136 5.19 26.05 4.53
CA VAL A 136 4.47 26.08 3.25
C VAL A 136 3.06 26.66 3.43
N GLY A 137 2.35 26.29 4.50
CA GLY A 137 1.03 26.84 4.78
C GLY A 137 1.06 28.35 5.09
N GLU A 138 2.05 28.82 5.83
CA GLU A 138 2.24 30.25 6.12
C GLU A 138 2.51 31.04 4.83
N VAL A 139 3.45 30.59 3.99
CA VAL A 139 3.78 31.21 2.70
C VAL A 139 2.56 31.26 1.77
N LEU A 140 1.87 30.13 1.58
CA LEU A 140 0.76 30.07 0.62
C LEU A 140 -0.48 30.83 1.09
N PHE A 141 -0.87 30.71 2.36
CA PHE A 141 -2.17 31.20 2.83
C PHE A 141 -2.11 32.53 3.57
N VAL A 142 -0.96 32.92 4.11
CA VAL A 142 -0.80 34.20 4.80
C VAL A 142 -0.10 35.21 3.90
N GLU A 143 1.10 34.88 3.40
CA GLU A 143 1.90 35.83 2.63
C GLU A 143 1.32 36.02 1.22
N LYS A 144 1.07 34.92 0.51
CA LYS A 144 0.51 34.93 -0.85
C LYS A 144 -1.02 35.01 -0.87
N SER A 145 -1.67 34.97 0.30
CA SER A 145 -3.13 35.13 0.46
C SER A 145 -3.97 34.21 -0.44
N LEU A 146 -3.49 32.98 -0.72
CA LEU A 146 -4.24 32.03 -1.53
C LEU A 146 -5.49 31.54 -0.78
N PRO A 147 -6.55 31.11 -1.50
CA PRO A 147 -7.75 30.57 -0.89
C PRO A 147 -7.43 29.47 0.12
N SER A 148 -7.76 29.72 1.39
CA SER A 148 -7.28 28.86 2.47
C SER A 148 -7.95 27.49 2.49
N GLY A 149 -7.13 26.45 2.61
CA GLY A 149 -7.59 25.11 2.97
C GLY A 149 -8.04 25.03 4.44
N LYS A 150 -8.75 23.96 4.78
CA LYS A 150 -9.19 23.67 6.15
C LYS A 150 -8.00 23.62 7.11
N LYS A 151 -8.09 24.31 8.26
CA LYS A 151 -7.10 24.17 9.34
C LYS A 151 -7.18 22.76 9.94
N THR A 152 -6.02 22.19 10.24
CA THR A 152 -5.90 20.91 10.95
C THR A 152 -6.29 21.07 12.41
N LYS A 153 -6.47 19.95 13.13
CA LYS A 153 -6.74 19.97 14.59
C LYS A 153 -5.62 20.67 15.37
N SER A 154 -4.40 20.70 14.84
CA SER A 154 -3.24 21.41 15.41
C SER A 154 -3.18 22.90 15.07
N GLY A 155 -4.16 23.46 14.36
CA GLY A 155 -4.25 24.89 14.04
C GLY A 155 -3.43 25.35 12.83
N SER A 156 -2.58 24.49 12.27
CA SER A 156 -1.86 24.75 11.02
C SER A 156 -2.75 24.56 9.80
N TYR A 157 -2.48 25.29 8.71
CA TYR A 157 -3.15 25.05 7.43
C TYR A 157 -2.78 23.66 6.88
N SER A 158 -3.76 22.90 6.39
CA SER A 158 -3.44 21.67 5.67
C SER A 158 -2.83 22.05 4.32
N THR A 159 -1.69 21.43 4.02
CA THR A 159 -1.01 21.51 2.73
C THR A 159 -0.96 20.13 2.08
N ASP A 160 -1.94 19.28 2.34
CA ASP A 160 -1.99 17.94 1.73
C ASP A 160 -2.07 18.06 0.21
N GLU A 161 -1.54 17.06 -0.49
CA GLU A 161 -1.45 17.04 -1.97
C GLU A 161 -2.78 17.40 -2.64
N ARG A 162 -3.90 16.92 -2.08
CA ARG A 162 -5.24 17.21 -2.56
C ARG A 162 -5.60 18.70 -2.52
N ILE A 163 -5.24 19.40 -1.46
CA ILE A 163 -5.53 20.84 -1.30
C ILE A 163 -4.65 21.63 -2.25
N LEU A 164 -3.35 21.31 -2.28
CA LEU A 164 -2.40 21.99 -3.15
C LEU A 164 -2.77 21.82 -4.64
N LYS A 165 -3.16 20.62 -5.08
CA LYS A 165 -3.63 20.41 -6.47
C LYS A 165 -4.81 21.31 -6.85
N GLY A 166 -5.69 21.63 -5.89
CA GLY A 166 -6.80 22.57 -6.12
C GLY A 166 -6.38 24.05 -6.25
N LEU A 167 -5.14 24.38 -5.88
CA LEU A 167 -4.60 25.75 -5.86
C LEU A 167 -3.58 26.00 -6.98
N VAL A 168 -3.25 24.99 -7.80
CA VAL A 168 -2.31 25.13 -8.92
C VAL A 168 -2.71 26.25 -9.88
N ALA A 169 -4.01 26.38 -10.17
CA ALA A 169 -4.51 27.45 -11.02
C ALA A 169 -4.44 28.86 -10.40
N ALA A 170 -4.33 28.94 -9.06
CA ALA A 170 -4.26 30.21 -8.34
C ALA A 170 -2.82 30.76 -8.29
N ASP A 171 -1.83 29.88 -8.18
CA ASP A 171 -0.42 30.28 -8.21
C ASP A 171 0.50 29.14 -8.71
N PRO A 172 1.33 29.37 -9.74
CA PRO A 172 2.27 28.38 -10.26
C PRO A 172 3.27 27.83 -9.24
N VAL A 173 3.59 28.57 -8.17
CA VAL A 173 4.51 28.09 -7.13
C VAL A 173 3.98 26.82 -6.45
N VAL A 174 2.66 26.62 -6.44
CA VAL A 174 2.02 25.46 -5.83
C VAL A 174 2.38 24.17 -6.56
N GLU A 175 2.45 24.20 -7.89
CA GLU A 175 2.90 23.06 -8.71
C GLU A 175 4.35 22.72 -8.41
N LYS A 176 5.24 23.73 -8.35
CA LYS A 176 6.65 23.53 -8.00
C LYS A 176 6.82 22.92 -6.60
N ILE A 177 6.01 23.34 -5.62
CA ILE A 177 6.01 22.76 -4.26
C ILE A 177 5.55 21.30 -4.28
N LEU A 178 4.55 20.96 -5.10
CA LEU A 178 4.11 19.56 -5.29
C LEU A 178 5.24 18.71 -5.87
N ASP A 179 5.89 19.18 -6.94
CA ASP A 179 7.01 18.51 -7.58
C ASP A 179 8.19 18.34 -6.61
N TYR A 180 8.52 19.38 -5.86
CA TYR A 180 9.58 19.33 -4.84
C TYR A 180 9.28 18.24 -3.80
N ARG A 181 8.04 18.15 -3.33
CA ARG A 181 7.65 17.14 -2.32
C ARG A 181 7.68 15.72 -2.89
N GLU A 182 7.27 15.54 -4.15
CA GLU A 182 7.37 14.26 -4.82
C GLU A 182 8.84 13.83 -4.93
N LEU A 183 9.71 14.69 -5.46
CA LEU A 183 11.15 14.41 -5.55
C LEU A 183 11.81 14.19 -4.19
N ALA A 184 11.51 15.02 -3.19
CA ALA A 184 12.04 14.89 -1.84
C ALA A 184 11.62 13.55 -1.22
N LYS A 185 10.38 13.11 -1.43
CA LYS A 185 9.90 11.79 -1.00
C LYS A 185 10.62 10.67 -1.73
N LEU A 186 10.80 10.77 -3.04
CA LEU A 186 11.55 9.79 -3.83
C LEU A 186 12.97 9.59 -3.31
N LEU A 187 13.68 10.69 -3.08
CA LEU A 187 15.04 10.69 -2.55
C LEU A 187 15.11 10.13 -1.13
N SER A 188 14.31 10.67 -0.22
CA SER A 188 14.38 10.34 1.21
C SER A 188 13.88 8.93 1.54
N THR A 189 12.81 8.49 0.86
CA THR A 189 12.15 7.21 1.16
C THR A 189 12.81 6.05 0.42
N TYR A 190 13.32 6.28 -0.79
CA TYR A 190 13.74 5.19 -1.67
C TYR A 190 15.21 5.30 -2.10
N LEU A 191 15.58 6.35 -2.83
CA LEU A 191 16.88 6.37 -3.52
C LEU A 191 18.09 6.52 -2.57
N ARG A 192 17.97 7.27 -1.46
CA ARG A 192 19.04 7.36 -0.46
C ARG A 192 19.15 6.11 0.42
N PRO A 193 18.05 5.50 0.90
CA PRO A 193 18.15 4.29 1.73
C PRO A 193 18.49 3.02 0.94
N LEU A 194 17.92 2.81 -0.25
CA LEU A 194 18.01 1.54 -0.98
C LEU A 194 19.46 1.07 -1.24
N PRO A 195 20.40 1.91 -1.72
CA PRO A 195 21.79 1.51 -1.90
C PRO A 195 22.48 1.11 -0.59
N ARG A 196 22.08 1.70 0.54
CA ARG A 196 22.60 1.37 1.88
C ARG A 196 22.01 0.07 2.42
N SER A 197 20.86 -0.36 1.90
CA SER A 197 20.21 -1.63 2.25
C SER A 197 20.75 -2.83 1.46
N VAL A 198 21.70 -2.62 0.55
CA VAL A 198 22.34 -3.71 -0.19
C VAL A 198 23.28 -4.47 0.76
N ASN A 199 23.03 -5.77 0.90
CA ASN A 199 23.92 -6.65 1.64
C ASN A 199 25.22 -6.85 0.85
N ALA A 200 26.36 -6.54 1.48
CA ALA A 200 27.67 -6.61 0.82
C ALA A 200 28.10 -8.03 0.40
N GLY A 201 27.61 -9.07 1.09
CA GLY A 201 27.93 -10.46 0.78
C GLY A 201 27.13 -11.03 -0.39
N THR A 202 25.89 -10.57 -0.58
CA THR A 202 25.00 -11.08 -1.65
C THR A 202 24.88 -10.11 -2.83
N GLY A 203 25.13 -8.81 -2.63
CA GLY A 203 24.81 -7.76 -3.60
C GLY A 203 23.30 -7.52 -3.76
N ARG A 204 22.49 -7.94 -2.79
CA ARG A 204 21.02 -7.93 -2.86
C ARG A 204 20.40 -7.16 -1.71
N VAL A 205 19.17 -6.69 -1.93
CA VAL A 205 18.31 -6.10 -0.92
C VAL A 205 17.40 -7.19 -0.36
N HIS A 206 17.36 -7.31 0.96
CA HIS A 206 16.59 -8.31 1.69
C HIS A 206 15.52 -7.60 2.54
N GLY A 207 14.36 -7.32 1.95
CA GLY A 207 13.24 -6.74 2.69
C GLY A 207 12.59 -7.78 3.61
N GLU A 208 12.09 -7.34 4.75
CA GLU A 208 11.28 -8.14 5.67
C GLU A 208 9.80 -8.04 5.29
N PHE A 209 9.08 -9.16 5.26
CA PHE A 209 7.67 -9.28 4.97
C PHE A 209 6.91 -9.75 6.22
N ASN A 210 6.15 -8.86 6.83
CA ASN A 210 5.30 -9.22 7.96
C ASN A 210 3.94 -9.75 7.45
N GLN A 211 3.75 -11.06 7.64
CA GLN A 211 2.53 -11.81 7.35
C GLN A 211 1.36 -11.41 8.24
N LEU A 212 1.63 -11.02 9.49
CA LEU A 212 0.60 -10.77 10.51
C LEU A 212 0.27 -9.28 10.66
N GLY A 213 0.63 -8.42 9.70
CA GLY A 213 0.54 -6.97 9.88
C GLY A 213 -0.86 -6.37 9.78
N ALA A 214 -1.58 -6.65 8.70
CA ALA A 214 -2.85 -5.99 8.39
C ALA A 214 -4.04 -6.87 8.79
N VAL A 215 -5.06 -6.26 9.42
CA VAL A 215 -6.34 -6.93 9.73
C VAL A 215 -7.02 -7.51 8.47
N THR A 216 -6.68 -6.98 7.30
CA THR A 216 -7.15 -7.48 5.99
C THR A 216 -6.43 -8.73 5.50
N GLY A 217 -5.44 -9.26 6.25
CA GLY A 217 -4.60 -10.40 5.86
C GLY A 217 -3.50 -10.06 4.84
N ARG A 218 -3.31 -8.77 4.49
CA ARG A 218 -2.24 -8.37 3.55
C ARG A 218 -0.88 -8.35 4.23
N PHE A 219 0.14 -8.83 3.52
CA PHE A 219 1.54 -8.60 3.86
C PHE A 219 1.86 -7.12 3.94
N SER A 220 2.73 -6.77 4.89
CA SER A 220 3.44 -5.49 4.90
C SER A 220 4.95 -5.74 4.74
N SER A 221 5.69 -4.76 4.21
CA SER A 221 7.13 -4.87 4.01
C SER A 221 7.90 -3.74 4.69
N LYS A 222 9.07 -4.06 5.27
CA LYS A 222 9.97 -3.10 5.93
C LYS A 222 11.44 -3.50 5.78
N ASN A 223 12.35 -2.58 6.12
CA ASN A 223 13.79 -2.81 6.17
C ASN A 223 14.47 -3.39 4.91
N PRO A 224 14.28 -2.83 3.69
CA PRO A 224 13.42 -1.72 3.32
C PRO A 224 12.03 -2.20 2.84
N ASN A 225 11.06 -1.27 2.73
CA ASN A 225 9.74 -1.60 2.20
C ASN A 225 9.81 -1.80 0.67
N LEU A 226 9.69 -3.05 0.23
CA LEU A 226 9.74 -3.44 -1.18
C LEU A 226 8.37 -3.50 -1.87
N GLN A 227 7.26 -3.35 -1.13
CA GLN A 227 5.91 -3.34 -1.71
C GLN A 227 5.53 -1.96 -2.27
N ASN A 228 6.07 -0.90 -1.69
CA ASN A 228 5.71 0.47 -2.02
C ASN A 228 6.72 1.16 -2.96
N ILE A 229 7.49 0.41 -3.74
CA ILE A 229 8.37 0.98 -4.77
C ILE A 229 7.50 1.59 -5.88
N PRO A 230 7.59 2.91 -6.13
CA PRO A 230 6.83 3.59 -7.17
C PRO A 230 6.89 2.89 -8.52
N LEU A 231 5.77 2.96 -9.24
CA LEU A 231 5.61 2.41 -10.58
C LEU A 231 5.66 3.55 -11.59
N GLY A 232 6.38 3.33 -12.70
CA GLY A 232 6.48 4.29 -13.79
C GLY A 232 7.62 5.28 -13.61
N GLU A 233 7.75 6.15 -14.60
CA GLU A 233 8.74 7.21 -14.63
C GLU A 233 8.24 8.42 -13.84
N ILE A 234 9.07 8.93 -12.94
CA ILE A 234 8.82 10.16 -12.19
C ILE A 234 10.06 11.04 -12.35
N ALA A 235 9.87 12.24 -12.91
CA ALA A 235 10.94 13.17 -13.23
C ALA A 235 12.12 12.55 -14.03
N GLY A 236 11.81 11.75 -15.05
CA GLY A 236 12.83 11.11 -15.90
C GLY A 236 13.43 9.83 -15.31
N VAL A 237 13.00 9.41 -14.12
CA VAL A 237 13.56 8.25 -13.42
C VAL A 237 12.48 7.20 -13.18
N ASN A 238 12.74 5.96 -13.61
CA ASN A 238 11.98 4.79 -13.18
C ASN A 238 12.83 3.96 -12.20
N MET A 239 12.47 4.05 -10.92
CA MET A 239 13.25 3.38 -9.86
C MET A 239 13.23 1.86 -9.94
N ARG A 240 12.21 1.27 -10.59
CA ARG A 240 12.15 -0.20 -10.75
C ARG A 240 13.26 -0.72 -11.66
N ASP A 241 13.82 0.11 -12.52
CA ASP A 241 14.94 -0.26 -13.41
C ASP A 241 16.22 -0.59 -12.63
N ALA A 242 16.36 -0.06 -11.41
CA ALA A 242 17.48 -0.40 -10.54
C ALA A 242 17.36 -1.83 -9.95
N PHE A 243 16.18 -2.45 -9.99
CA PHE A 243 16.00 -3.83 -9.55
C PHE A 243 16.22 -4.78 -10.73
N VAL A 244 17.30 -5.56 -10.67
CA VAL A 244 17.76 -6.37 -11.79
C VAL A 244 17.79 -7.86 -11.42
N CYS A 245 17.83 -8.72 -12.42
CA CYS A 245 18.11 -10.15 -12.22
C CYS A 245 19.61 -10.43 -12.27
N ASP A 246 19.99 -11.65 -11.87
CA ASP A 246 21.35 -12.13 -12.05
C ASP A 246 21.65 -12.45 -13.52
N PRO A 247 22.93 -12.46 -13.94
CA PRO A 247 23.30 -12.85 -15.30
C PRO A 247 22.68 -14.21 -15.69
N GLY A 248 22.16 -14.29 -16.91
CA GLY A 248 21.48 -15.49 -17.42
C GLY A 248 20.06 -15.71 -16.90
N HIS A 249 19.52 -14.79 -16.08
CA HIS A 249 18.14 -14.86 -15.58
C HIS A 249 17.27 -13.76 -16.19
N VAL A 250 15.97 -13.84 -15.94
CA VAL A 250 14.98 -12.80 -16.25
C VAL A 250 14.06 -12.59 -15.04
N LEU A 251 13.53 -11.38 -14.88
CA LEU A 251 12.48 -11.12 -13.88
C LEU A 251 11.12 -11.35 -14.53
N LEU A 252 10.27 -12.14 -13.86
CA LEU A 252 8.88 -12.34 -14.23
C LEU A 252 7.99 -11.64 -13.21
N ALA A 253 7.02 -10.86 -13.69
CA ALA A 253 6.03 -10.20 -12.86
C ALA A 253 4.64 -10.71 -13.25
N PHE A 254 3.88 -11.17 -12.25
CA PHE A 254 2.50 -11.60 -12.40
C PHE A 254 1.62 -10.70 -11.54
N ASP A 255 0.56 -10.17 -12.13
CA ASP A 255 -0.42 -9.34 -11.45
C ASP A 255 -1.83 -9.82 -11.80
N TYR A 256 -2.66 -10.05 -10.78
CA TYR A 256 -4.03 -10.46 -11.00
C TYR A 256 -4.86 -9.28 -11.53
N SER A 257 -5.35 -9.42 -12.76
CA SER A 257 -6.25 -8.42 -13.35
C SER A 257 -7.53 -8.29 -12.53
N GLN A 258 -7.64 -7.16 -11.81
CA GLN A 258 -8.86 -6.73 -11.12
C GLN A 258 -9.35 -7.72 -10.05
N GLN A 259 -8.43 -8.38 -9.32
CA GLN A 259 -8.75 -9.40 -8.32
C GLN A 259 -9.86 -8.99 -7.34
N GLU A 260 -9.82 -7.76 -6.83
CA GLU A 260 -10.79 -7.28 -5.83
C GLU A 260 -12.22 -7.25 -6.39
N LEU A 261 -12.39 -6.85 -7.64
CA LEU A 261 -13.71 -6.83 -8.29
C LEU A 261 -14.18 -8.23 -8.69
N ARG A 262 -13.25 -9.14 -9.00
CA ARG A 262 -13.59 -10.55 -9.23
C ARG A 262 -14.07 -11.22 -7.95
N PHE A 263 -13.40 -10.97 -6.82
CA PHE A 263 -13.87 -11.41 -5.51
C PHE A 263 -15.21 -10.77 -5.16
N LEU A 264 -15.41 -9.47 -5.44
CA LEU A 264 -16.70 -8.84 -5.22
C LEU A 264 -17.80 -9.53 -6.02
N ALA A 265 -17.59 -9.81 -7.31
CA ALA A 265 -18.57 -10.48 -8.17
C ALA A 265 -18.93 -11.88 -7.64
N GLU A 266 -17.95 -12.63 -7.15
CA GLU A 266 -18.15 -13.96 -6.57
C GLU A 266 -18.90 -13.88 -5.23
N LEU A 267 -18.42 -13.04 -4.31
CA LEU A 267 -18.98 -12.93 -2.96
C LEU A 267 -20.39 -12.32 -2.93
N SER A 268 -20.68 -11.38 -3.82
CA SER A 268 -22.02 -10.80 -3.99
C SER A 268 -22.97 -11.70 -4.78
N GLY A 269 -22.44 -12.62 -5.59
CA GLY A 269 -23.24 -13.37 -6.56
C GLY A 269 -23.85 -12.48 -7.65
N GLU A 270 -23.22 -11.34 -7.98
CA GLU A 270 -23.71 -10.39 -8.98
C GLU A 270 -23.48 -10.90 -10.42
N GLU A 271 -24.53 -11.44 -11.04
CA GLU A 271 -24.42 -12.10 -12.34
C GLU A 271 -23.95 -11.16 -13.45
N ASN A 272 -24.38 -9.88 -13.44
CA ASN A 272 -23.96 -8.94 -14.47
C ASN A 272 -22.45 -8.71 -14.44
N MET A 273 -21.87 -8.67 -13.23
CA MET A 273 -20.44 -8.49 -13.04
C MET A 273 -19.67 -9.78 -13.38
N GLN A 274 -20.20 -10.95 -12.98
CA GLN A 274 -19.62 -12.25 -13.32
C GLN A 274 -19.59 -12.46 -14.84
N GLN A 275 -20.69 -12.20 -15.55
CA GLN A 275 -20.77 -12.32 -17.00
C GLN A 275 -19.79 -11.36 -17.70
N ALA A 276 -19.65 -10.13 -17.22
CA ALA A 276 -18.68 -9.19 -17.75
C ALA A 276 -17.24 -9.75 -17.67
N PHE A 277 -16.88 -10.35 -16.53
CA PHE A 277 -15.58 -11.00 -16.38
C PHE A 277 -15.40 -12.25 -17.24
N GLN A 278 -16.43 -13.10 -17.36
CA GLN A 278 -16.40 -14.30 -18.21
C GLN A 278 -16.23 -13.94 -19.69
N GLN A 279 -16.77 -12.79 -20.10
CA GLN A 279 -16.64 -12.26 -21.46
C GLN A 279 -15.37 -11.41 -21.65
N ASN A 280 -14.44 -11.40 -20.69
CA ASN A 280 -13.21 -10.60 -20.68
C ASN A 280 -13.45 -9.10 -20.95
N GLN A 281 -14.58 -8.57 -20.48
CA GLN A 281 -14.89 -7.16 -20.62
C GLN A 281 -14.13 -6.33 -19.62
N ASP A 282 -13.81 -5.11 -20.02
CA ASP A 282 -13.24 -4.12 -19.11
C ASP A 282 -14.32 -3.60 -18.16
N ILE A 283 -14.29 -4.05 -16.90
CA ILE A 283 -15.31 -3.68 -15.91
C ILE A 283 -15.29 -2.19 -15.59
N HIS A 284 -14.15 -1.50 -15.71
CA HIS A 284 -14.07 -0.06 -15.46
C HIS A 284 -14.73 0.71 -16.59
N ALA A 285 -14.49 0.30 -17.84
CA ALA A 285 -15.17 0.87 -18.99
C ALA A 285 -16.66 0.52 -19.00
N ARG A 286 -17.05 -0.69 -18.57
CA ARG A 286 -18.45 -1.09 -18.40
C ARG A 286 -19.17 -0.23 -17.38
N THR A 287 -18.58 -0.03 -16.20
CA THR A 287 -19.14 0.88 -15.20
C THR A 287 -19.22 2.31 -15.72
N ALA A 288 -18.21 2.78 -16.47
CA ALA A 288 -18.27 4.11 -17.08
C ALA A 288 -19.41 4.22 -18.09
N ALA A 289 -19.57 3.23 -18.98
CA ALA A 289 -20.66 3.17 -19.95
C ALA A 289 -22.03 3.29 -19.28
N GLU A 290 -22.22 2.60 -18.16
CA GLU A 290 -23.45 2.66 -17.36
C GLU A 290 -23.67 4.05 -16.74
N ILE A 291 -22.66 4.59 -16.06
CA ILE A 291 -22.77 5.84 -15.32
C ILE A 291 -22.99 7.05 -16.27
N PHE A 292 -22.30 7.04 -17.40
CA PHE A 292 -22.41 8.08 -18.43
C PHE A 292 -23.53 7.82 -19.44
N GLU A 293 -24.19 6.66 -19.38
CA GLU A 293 -25.27 6.25 -20.28
C GLU A 293 -24.87 6.29 -21.76
N ILE A 294 -23.66 5.79 -22.06
CA ILE A 294 -23.08 5.72 -23.40
C ILE A 294 -22.74 4.28 -23.80
N PRO A 295 -22.66 3.95 -25.10
CA PRO A 295 -22.16 2.66 -25.54
C PRO A 295 -20.74 2.38 -25.04
N LEU A 296 -20.44 1.12 -24.68
CA LEU A 296 -19.11 0.71 -24.20
C LEU A 296 -17.98 1.10 -25.18
N ALA A 297 -18.25 1.03 -26.48
CA ALA A 297 -17.29 1.37 -27.53
C ALA A 297 -16.94 2.87 -27.58
N GLU A 298 -17.79 3.73 -27.01
CA GLU A 298 -17.60 5.19 -26.99
C GLU A 298 -16.94 5.68 -25.69
N VAL A 299 -16.65 4.77 -24.75
CA VAL A 299 -16.02 5.12 -23.48
C VAL A 299 -14.58 5.61 -23.71
N THR A 300 -14.36 6.86 -23.35
CA THR A 300 -13.03 7.48 -23.38
C THR A 300 -12.15 7.01 -22.22
N GLY A 301 -10.84 7.19 -22.35
CA GLY A 301 -9.88 6.88 -21.28
C GLY A 301 -10.16 7.63 -19.97
N GLU A 302 -10.60 8.89 -20.04
CA GLU A 302 -10.98 9.68 -18.85
C GLU A 302 -12.25 9.14 -18.19
N GLN A 303 -13.27 8.80 -18.97
CA GLN A 303 -14.49 8.16 -18.43
C GLN A 303 -14.18 6.80 -17.79
N ARG A 304 -13.29 6.01 -18.40
CA ARG A 304 -12.81 4.76 -17.81
C ARG A 304 -12.12 4.97 -16.46
N LYS A 305 -11.32 6.03 -16.30
CA LYS A 305 -10.70 6.40 -15.00
C LYS A 305 -11.77 6.76 -13.96
N VAL A 306 -12.84 7.42 -14.36
CA VAL A 306 -14.00 7.68 -13.49
C VAL A 306 -14.65 6.36 -13.07
N GLY A 307 -14.97 5.47 -14.01
CA GLY A 307 -15.52 4.14 -13.71
C GLY A 307 -14.64 3.31 -12.77
N LYS A 308 -13.31 3.37 -12.94
CA LYS A 308 -12.35 2.77 -12.01
C LYS A 308 -12.47 3.36 -10.61
N THR A 309 -12.50 4.68 -10.49
CA THR A 309 -12.63 5.37 -9.20
C THR A 309 -13.94 5.02 -8.49
N VAL A 310 -15.04 4.89 -9.25
CA VAL A 310 -16.34 4.48 -8.71
C VAL A 310 -16.30 3.03 -8.24
N ASN A 311 -15.83 2.08 -9.06
CA ASN A 311 -15.73 0.66 -8.67
C ASN A 311 -15.00 0.48 -7.34
N PHE A 312 -13.77 1.01 -7.23
CA PHE A 312 -13.01 0.90 -5.98
C PHE A 312 -13.64 1.72 -4.86
N GLY A 313 -14.21 2.89 -5.16
CA GLY A 313 -14.93 3.68 -4.18
C GLY A 313 -16.06 2.89 -3.53
N VAL A 314 -16.91 2.24 -4.32
CA VAL A 314 -18.06 1.47 -3.83
C VAL A 314 -17.61 0.23 -3.04
N VAL A 315 -16.60 -0.51 -3.52
CA VAL A 315 -16.01 -1.66 -2.78
C VAL A 315 -15.59 -1.26 -1.35
N TYR A 316 -15.09 -0.05 -1.18
CA TYR A 316 -14.62 0.48 0.11
C TYR A 316 -15.65 1.36 0.84
N GLY A 317 -16.92 1.34 0.41
CA GLY A 317 -18.00 2.08 1.10
C GLY A 317 -17.86 3.60 1.04
N ILE A 318 -17.36 4.15 -0.08
CA ILE A 318 -17.22 5.60 -0.25
C ILE A 318 -18.59 6.30 -0.20
N SER A 319 -18.66 7.46 0.45
CA SER A 319 -19.83 8.32 0.41
C SER A 319 -19.87 9.16 -0.89
N ALA A 320 -21.04 9.67 -1.25
CA ALA A 320 -21.19 10.60 -2.38
C ALA A 320 -20.26 11.83 -2.24
N TYR A 321 -20.10 12.35 -1.03
CA TYR A 321 -19.16 13.44 -0.75
C TYR A 321 -17.70 13.02 -0.98
N GLY A 322 -17.31 11.83 -0.51
CA GLY A 322 -15.97 11.30 -0.74
C GLY A 322 -15.67 11.06 -2.21
N LEU A 323 -16.65 10.58 -2.98
CA LEU A 323 -16.51 10.35 -4.42
C LEU A 323 -16.46 11.66 -5.20
N SER A 324 -17.34 12.62 -4.88
CA SER A 324 -17.34 13.97 -5.44
C SER A 324 -15.98 14.65 -5.31
N ASP A 325 -15.38 14.56 -4.14
CA ASP A 325 -14.07 15.15 -3.88
C ASP A 325 -12.92 14.48 -4.66
N ARG A 326 -12.97 13.15 -4.86
CA ARG A 326 -11.99 12.42 -5.68
C ARG A 326 -12.12 12.75 -7.16
N LEU A 327 -13.35 12.82 -7.65
CA LEU A 327 -13.65 13.05 -9.07
C LEU A 327 -13.71 14.53 -9.46
N LYS A 328 -13.69 15.45 -8.49
CA LYS A 328 -13.89 16.89 -8.69
C LYS A 328 -15.20 17.22 -9.42
N ILE A 329 -16.28 16.55 -9.00
CA ILE A 329 -17.64 16.74 -9.54
C ILE A 329 -18.61 17.17 -8.44
N ASP A 330 -19.79 17.64 -8.84
CA ASP A 330 -20.87 17.98 -7.90
C ASP A 330 -21.28 16.77 -7.03
N PRO A 331 -21.50 16.93 -5.71
CA PRO A 331 -21.95 15.86 -4.82
C PRO A 331 -23.23 15.14 -5.28
N ARG A 332 -24.17 15.82 -5.92
CA ARG A 332 -25.39 15.20 -6.47
C ARG A 332 -25.05 14.32 -7.66
N LYS A 333 -24.11 14.74 -8.52
CA LYS A 333 -23.62 13.93 -9.64
C LYS A 333 -22.87 12.69 -9.13
N ALA A 334 -22.08 12.83 -8.08
CA ALA A 334 -21.43 11.69 -7.43
C ALA A 334 -22.44 10.72 -6.80
N ALA A 335 -23.53 11.22 -6.22
CA ALA A 335 -24.62 10.38 -5.73
C ALA A 335 -25.30 9.62 -6.89
N ASP A 336 -25.65 10.31 -7.99
CA ASP A 336 -26.19 9.68 -9.20
C ASP A 336 -25.29 8.56 -9.74
N PHE A 337 -23.97 8.77 -9.73
CA PHE A 337 -23.00 7.76 -10.16
C PHE A 337 -23.03 6.50 -9.28
N ILE A 338 -23.19 6.67 -7.96
CA ILE A 338 -23.31 5.56 -7.01
C ILE A 338 -24.65 4.84 -7.20
N ASP A 339 -25.74 5.59 -7.37
CA ASP A 339 -27.08 5.03 -7.56
C ASP A 339 -27.16 4.23 -8.86
N LYS A 340 -26.63 4.75 -9.96
CA LYS A 340 -26.51 4.03 -11.25
C LYS A 340 -25.67 2.77 -11.13
N TYR A 341 -24.56 2.83 -10.40
CA TYR A 341 -23.73 1.65 -10.13
C TYR A 341 -24.54 0.54 -9.42
N PHE A 342 -25.26 0.88 -8.35
CA PHE A 342 -26.07 -0.10 -7.61
C PHE A 342 -27.33 -0.54 -8.36
N ALA A 343 -27.90 0.30 -9.22
CA ALA A 343 -28.99 -0.10 -10.10
C ALA A 343 -28.54 -1.20 -11.08
N ARG A 344 -27.29 -1.10 -11.57
CA ARG A 344 -26.70 -2.10 -12.47
C ARG A 344 -26.22 -3.36 -11.75
N TYR A 345 -25.69 -3.20 -10.54
CA TYR A 345 -25.14 -4.26 -9.70
C TYR A 345 -25.90 -4.36 -8.37
N PRO A 346 -27.19 -4.73 -8.40
CA PRO A 346 -28.07 -4.68 -7.23
C PRO A 346 -27.63 -5.61 -6.09
N LYS A 347 -26.91 -6.69 -6.38
CA LYS A 347 -26.45 -7.66 -5.36
C LYS A 347 -25.17 -7.24 -4.64
N VAL A 348 -24.51 -6.17 -5.11
CA VAL A 348 -23.30 -5.63 -4.47
C VAL A 348 -23.62 -4.84 -3.20
N LYS A 349 -24.83 -4.29 -3.09
CA LYS A 349 -25.29 -3.55 -1.91
C LYS A 349 -25.61 -4.50 -0.76
#